data_AF-A0A819NHN7-F1
#
_entry.id   AF-A0A819NHN7-F1
#
_cell.length_a   1.000
_cell.length_b   1.000
_cell.length_c   1.000
_cell.angle_alpha   90.00
_cell.angle_beta   90.00
_cell.angle_gamma   90.00
#
_symmetry.space_group_name_H-M   'P 1'
#
loop_
_entity.id
_entity.type
_entity.pdbx_description
1 polymer ?
#
loop_
_entity_poly.entity_id
_entity_poly.type
_entity_poly.pdbx_seq_one_letter_code
_entity_poly.pdbx_strand_id
1 'polypeptide(L)'
;MTSSFYETIGGFQSLGQWKGQENVMNVLAMYGLNDNVHKLQLLQYIDSNIIGNNVRINTPWGSRKMIYADYTASGRALMFIEHYMLNNILPYYANTHSDNNTCGIQTTKFREGARTLIKQYVNATDNDVVIFTGSGSTAAINKLVDVLHLRDEEVRSKTVVFISTFEHHSNILRWVETKVEVNFFYNLLCRKS
;
A
#
# COMPACT_ATOMS: atom_id res chain seq x y z
N MET A 1 36.14 -15.83 -21.01
CA MET A 1 36.40 -15.85 -19.54
C MET A 1 35.26 -15.20 -18.77
N THR A 2 34.01 -15.57 -19.03
CA THR A 2 32.82 -14.97 -18.38
C THR A 2 31.75 -15.99 -18.00
N SER A 3 32.08 -17.30 -18.03
CA SER A 3 31.14 -18.36 -17.63
C SER A 3 31.53 -19.05 -16.31
N SER A 4 32.75 -18.88 -15.79
CA SER A 4 33.18 -19.57 -14.56
C SER A 4 33.02 -18.75 -13.27
N PHE A 5 32.52 -17.51 -13.35
CA PHE A 5 32.30 -16.69 -12.14
C PHE A 5 30.94 -16.97 -11.49
N TYR A 6 29.97 -17.50 -12.25
CA TYR A 6 28.64 -17.84 -11.74
C TYR A 6 28.58 -19.20 -11.02
N GLU A 7 29.48 -20.13 -11.35
CA GLU A 7 29.50 -21.47 -10.73
C GLU A 7 30.20 -21.50 -9.36
N THR A 8 31.12 -20.57 -9.08
CA THR A 8 31.79 -20.49 -7.76
C THR A 8 30.91 -19.83 -6.68
N ILE A 9 29.75 -19.29 -7.04
CA ILE A 9 28.78 -18.69 -6.11
C ILE A 9 27.72 -19.71 -5.61
N GLY A 10 28.03 -21.00 -5.71
CA GLY A 10 27.20 -22.13 -5.24
C GLY A 10 26.86 -22.13 -3.72
N GLY A 11 27.23 -21.08 -2.98
CA GLY A 11 26.86 -20.88 -1.58
C GLY A 11 25.73 -19.88 -1.32
N PHE A 12 25.21 -19.16 -2.34
CA PHE A 12 24.25 -18.06 -2.11
C PHE A 12 22.76 -18.46 -2.20
N GLN A 13 22.44 -19.73 -2.45
CA GLN A 13 21.05 -20.22 -2.45
C GLN A 13 20.44 -20.37 -1.04
N SER A 14 21.21 -20.22 0.05
CA SER A 14 20.73 -20.45 1.42
C SER A 14 20.40 -19.18 2.23
N LEU A 15 20.67 -17.99 1.71
CA LEU A 15 20.23 -16.74 2.36
C LEU A 15 18.74 -16.51 2.08
N GLY A 16 17.93 -17.17 2.91
CA GLY A 16 16.52 -16.88 3.14
C GLY A 16 15.73 -16.67 1.86
N GLN A 17 15.27 -17.75 1.24
CA GLN A 17 14.07 -17.66 0.41
C GLN A 17 13.05 -16.80 1.16
N TRP A 18 12.57 -15.74 0.51
CA TRP A 18 11.49 -14.93 1.04
C TRP A 18 10.27 -15.85 1.21
N LYS A 19 10.07 -16.34 2.44
CA LYS A 19 8.89 -17.09 2.85
C LYS A 19 7.66 -16.18 3.02
N GLY A 20 7.69 -14.95 2.52
CA GLY A 20 6.54 -14.05 2.62
C GLY A 20 5.36 -14.49 1.76
N GLN A 21 5.61 -15.23 0.67
CA GLN A 21 4.55 -15.89 -0.11
C GLN A 21 3.88 -17.00 0.70
N GLU A 22 4.67 -17.76 1.48
CA GLU A 22 4.13 -18.73 2.43
C GLU A 22 3.39 -18.01 3.56
N ASN A 23 3.95 -16.98 4.19
CA ASN A 23 3.38 -16.41 5.42
C ASN A 23 2.07 -15.63 5.23
N VAL A 24 1.89 -14.85 4.17
CA VAL A 24 0.66 -14.02 4.05
C VAL A 24 -0.52 -14.83 3.51
N MET A 25 -0.28 -15.73 2.54
CA MET A 25 -1.28 -16.70 2.11
C MET A 25 -1.53 -17.77 3.18
N ASN A 26 -0.53 -18.11 4.00
CA ASN A 26 -0.73 -18.96 5.17
C ASN A 26 -1.51 -18.26 6.27
N VAL A 27 -1.54 -16.95 6.49
CA VAL A 27 -2.46 -16.43 7.53
C VAL A 27 -3.92 -16.80 7.20
N LEU A 28 -4.35 -16.62 5.94
CA LEU A 28 -5.74 -16.93 5.58
C LEU A 28 -6.03 -18.45 5.52
N ALA A 29 -5.05 -19.26 5.11
CA ALA A 29 -5.17 -20.72 5.06
C ALA A 29 -4.92 -21.44 6.40
N MET A 30 -3.96 -20.99 7.21
CA MET A 30 -3.61 -21.49 8.56
C MET A 30 -4.74 -21.25 9.56
N TYR A 31 -5.51 -20.17 9.39
CA TYR A 31 -6.70 -19.91 10.20
C TYR A 31 -7.99 -20.43 9.59
N GLY A 32 -7.96 -21.20 8.49
CA GLY A 32 -9.13 -21.92 7.97
C GLY A 32 -10.45 -21.13 8.09
N LEU A 33 -10.49 -19.91 7.53
CA LEU A 33 -11.53 -18.89 7.77
C LEU A 33 -12.90 -19.24 7.15
N ASN A 34 -13.31 -20.50 7.22
CA ASN A 34 -14.62 -21.01 6.85
C ASN A 34 -15.58 -21.13 8.04
N ASP A 35 -15.14 -20.81 9.27
CA ASP A 35 -15.96 -20.86 10.49
C ASP A 35 -15.76 -19.62 11.39
N ASN A 36 -16.84 -19.19 12.06
CA ASN A 36 -16.96 -17.98 12.87
C ASN A 36 -15.93 -17.91 14.00
N VAL A 37 -15.50 -19.05 14.53
CA VAL A 37 -14.50 -19.13 15.61
C VAL A 37 -13.15 -18.54 15.18
N HIS A 38 -12.67 -18.86 13.99
CA HIS A 38 -11.38 -18.39 13.49
C HIS A 38 -11.41 -16.89 13.19
N LYS A 39 -12.54 -16.37 12.69
CA LYS A 39 -12.73 -14.94 12.48
C LYS A 39 -12.65 -14.17 13.81
N LEU A 40 -13.27 -14.69 14.88
CA LEU A 40 -13.21 -14.07 16.21
C LEU A 40 -11.78 -14.08 16.77
N GLN A 41 -11.05 -15.18 16.61
CA GLN A 41 -9.66 -15.29 17.02
C GLN A 41 -8.78 -14.26 16.28
N LEU A 42 -8.95 -14.11 14.97
CA LEU A 42 -8.21 -13.11 14.19
C LEU A 42 -8.52 -11.69 14.65
N LEU A 43 -9.80 -11.36 14.89
CA LEU A 43 -10.20 -10.04 15.37
C LEU A 43 -9.60 -9.74 16.76
N GLN A 44 -9.60 -10.71 17.67
CA GLN A 44 -8.96 -10.59 18.99
C GLN A 44 -7.45 -10.43 18.88
N TYR A 45 -6.82 -11.16 17.95
CA TYR A 45 -5.39 -11.01 17.68
C TYR A 45 -5.06 -9.60 17.17
N ILE A 46 -5.84 -9.07 16.22
CA ILE A 46 -5.66 -7.70 15.71
C ILE A 46 -5.86 -6.69 16.84
N ASP A 47 -6.96 -6.77 17.59
CA ASP A 47 -7.29 -5.84 18.68
C ASP A 47 -6.21 -5.80 19.77
N SER A 48 -5.70 -6.96 20.17
CA SER A 48 -4.62 -7.05 21.17
C SER A 48 -3.27 -6.52 20.68
N ASN A 49 -3.07 -6.43 19.36
CA ASN A 49 -1.86 -5.91 18.74
C ASN A 49 -1.94 -4.42 18.35
N ILE A 50 -3.08 -3.75 18.52
CA ILE A 50 -3.19 -2.31 18.27
C ILE A 50 -2.30 -1.55 19.26
N ILE A 51 -1.31 -0.83 18.74
CA ILE A 51 -0.43 -0.01 19.55
C ILE A 51 -1.26 1.13 20.18
N GLY A 52 -1.25 1.17 21.51
CA GLY A 52 -1.98 2.17 22.30
C GLY A 52 -3.47 1.89 22.52
N ASN A 53 -3.97 0.66 22.30
CA ASN A 53 -5.38 0.29 22.48
C ASN A 53 -5.92 0.50 23.92
N ASN A 54 -5.04 0.60 24.91
CA ASN A 54 -5.40 0.77 26.33
C ASN A 54 -4.81 2.03 26.97
N VAL A 55 -4.34 2.97 26.14
CA VAL A 55 -3.84 4.25 26.65
C VAL A 55 -5.00 5.01 27.29
N ARG A 56 -4.73 5.58 28.46
CA ARG A 56 -5.67 6.43 29.18
C ARG A 56 -5.26 7.88 29.00
N ILE A 57 -6.26 8.74 28.91
CA ILE A 57 -6.09 10.19 28.86
C ILE A 57 -6.65 10.81 30.14
N ASN A 58 -6.00 11.89 30.58
CA ASN A 58 -6.51 12.68 31.69
C ASN A 58 -7.59 13.62 31.19
N THR A 59 -8.75 13.58 31.84
CA THR A 59 -9.88 14.46 31.55
C THR A 59 -10.23 15.24 32.82
N PRO A 60 -11.03 16.32 32.72
CA PRO A 60 -11.57 17.01 33.90
C PRO A 60 -12.34 16.10 34.88
N TRP A 61 -12.82 14.95 34.40
CA TRP A 61 -13.54 13.95 35.20
C TRP A 61 -12.71 12.71 35.54
N GLY A 62 -11.37 12.87 35.59
CA GLY A 62 -10.41 11.83 35.92
C GLY A 62 -9.86 11.08 34.70
N SER A 63 -9.09 10.03 34.97
CA SER A 63 -8.45 9.20 33.94
C SER A 63 -9.48 8.34 33.21
N ARG A 64 -9.58 8.47 31.88
CA ARG A 64 -10.51 7.72 31.03
C ARG A 64 -9.74 6.93 29.97
N LYS A 65 -10.24 5.75 29.57
CA LYS A 65 -9.70 5.01 28.42
C LYS A 65 -9.92 5.86 27.16
N MET A 66 -8.88 6.07 26.37
CA MET A 66 -9.01 6.71 25.08
C MET A 66 -9.70 5.75 24.11
N ILE A 67 -10.76 6.22 23.47
CA ILE A 67 -11.42 5.52 22.37
C ILE A 67 -10.96 6.20 21.08
N TYR A 68 -10.28 5.45 20.22
CA TYR A 68 -9.87 5.95 18.91
C TYR A 68 -10.97 5.64 17.89
N ALA A 69 -11.61 6.69 17.36
CA ALA A 69 -12.73 6.58 16.43
C ALA A 69 -12.43 7.26 15.08
N ASP A 70 -11.15 7.48 14.77
CA ASP A 70 -10.67 8.23 13.58
C ASP A 70 -10.00 7.31 12.55
N TYR A 71 -10.41 6.03 12.51
CA TYR A 71 -9.86 5.02 11.59
C TYR A 71 -10.09 5.33 10.11
N THR A 72 -11.05 6.21 9.79
CA THR A 72 -11.30 6.68 8.42
C THR A 72 -10.22 7.67 7.95
N ALA A 73 -9.59 8.41 8.87
CA ALA A 73 -8.47 9.29 8.55
C ALA A 73 -7.14 8.54 8.55
N SER A 74 -6.90 7.70 9.56
CA SER A 74 -5.69 6.88 9.63
C SER A 74 -5.85 5.62 10.48
N GLY A 75 -5.23 4.53 10.05
CA GLY A 75 -5.12 3.31 10.84
C GLY A 75 -4.09 3.45 11.96
N ARG A 76 -4.28 2.72 13.06
CA ARG A 76 -3.24 2.56 14.08
C ARG A 76 -2.21 1.52 13.66
N ALA A 77 -0.96 1.74 14.10
CA ALA A 77 0.09 0.76 13.94
C ALA A 77 -0.22 -0.54 14.72
N LEU A 78 0.19 -1.67 14.16
CA LEU A 78 0.00 -3.00 14.72
C LEU A 78 1.36 -3.57 15.14
N MET A 79 1.45 -4.04 16.38
CA MET A 79 2.72 -4.49 16.97
C MET A 79 3.41 -5.58 16.15
N PHE A 80 2.65 -6.56 15.62
CA PHE A 80 3.22 -7.61 14.80
C PHE A 80 3.82 -7.11 13.48
N ILE A 81 3.28 -6.04 12.90
CA ILE A 81 3.85 -5.41 11.69
C ILE A 81 5.15 -4.71 12.06
N GLU A 82 5.16 -3.93 13.14
CA GLU A 82 6.35 -3.22 13.59
C GLU A 82 7.48 -4.18 13.98
N HIS A 83 7.17 -5.27 14.68
CA HIS A 83 8.14 -6.32 14.97
C HIS A 83 8.67 -7.00 13.71
N TYR A 84 7.82 -7.21 12.69
CA TYR A 84 8.29 -7.76 11.43
C TYR A 84 9.26 -6.80 10.74
N MET A 85 8.93 -5.51 10.68
CA MET A 85 9.80 -4.47 10.13
C MET A 85 11.15 -4.43 10.86
N LEU A 86 11.12 -4.35 12.19
CA LEU A 86 12.31 -4.27 13.04
C LEU A 86 13.22 -5.49 12.91
N ASN A 87 12.65 -6.70 12.88
CA ASN A 87 13.43 -7.93 12.98
C ASN A 87 13.78 -8.55 11.62
N ASN A 88 13.03 -8.25 10.55
CA ASN A 88 13.16 -8.96 9.27
C ASN A 88 13.46 -8.04 8.08
N ILE A 89 13.07 -6.76 8.14
CA ILE A 89 13.27 -5.82 7.03
C ILE A 89 14.47 -4.92 7.29
N LEU A 90 14.44 -4.18 8.40
CA LEU A 90 15.45 -3.17 8.72
C LEU A 90 16.89 -3.72 8.84
N PRO A 91 17.14 -4.94 9.36
CA PRO A 91 18.51 -5.48 9.44
C PRO A 91 19.18 -5.69 8.08
N TYR A 92 18.37 -5.87 7.02
CA TYR A 92 18.84 -6.10 5.65
C TYR A 92 18.57 -4.91 4.72
N TYR A 93 18.09 -3.79 5.26
CA TYR A 93 17.74 -2.64 4.45
C TYR A 93 18.99 -1.99 3.85
N ALA A 94 18.98 -1.84 2.53
CA ALA A 94 19.92 -1.01 1.80
C ALA A 94 19.21 -0.37 0.61
N ASN A 95 19.80 0.69 0.06
CA ASN A 95 19.29 1.28 -1.16
C ASN A 95 19.26 0.21 -2.28
N THR A 96 18.15 0.15 -3.03
CA THR A 96 17.92 -0.83 -4.10
C THR A 96 18.81 -0.64 -5.32
N HIS A 97 19.59 0.46 -5.39
CA HIS A 97 20.59 0.71 -6.44
C HIS A 97 21.98 0.11 -6.11
N SER A 98 22.13 -0.53 -4.95
CA SER A 98 23.39 -1.16 -4.53
C SER A 98 23.39 -2.65 -4.89
N ASP A 99 23.45 -2.95 -6.19
CA ASP A 99 23.28 -4.31 -6.72
C ASP A 99 24.44 -5.27 -6.41
N ASN A 100 25.56 -4.75 -5.87
CA ASN A 100 26.75 -5.53 -5.54
C ASN A 100 26.82 -5.96 -4.06
N ASN A 101 25.76 -5.79 -3.27
CA ASN A 101 25.72 -6.29 -1.90
C ASN A 101 24.41 -7.03 -1.55
N THR A 102 24.53 -7.97 -0.62
CA THR A 102 23.42 -8.84 -0.19
C THR A 102 22.20 -8.07 0.27
N CYS A 103 22.38 -6.96 0.99
CA CYS A 103 21.29 -6.15 1.54
C CYS A 103 20.52 -5.40 0.43
N GLY A 104 21.21 -4.92 -0.61
CA GLY A 104 20.61 -4.24 -1.76
C GLY A 104 19.74 -5.22 -2.56
N ILE A 105 20.29 -6.39 -2.88
CA ILE A 105 19.54 -7.49 -3.53
C ILE A 105 18.31 -7.87 -2.69
N GLN A 106 18.48 -8.00 -1.36
CA GLN A 106 17.39 -8.37 -0.47
C GLN A 106 16.28 -7.31 -0.42
N THR A 107 16.64 -6.03 -0.37
CA THR A 107 15.66 -4.94 -0.36
C THR A 107 14.88 -4.87 -1.68
N THR A 108 15.55 -5.11 -2.81
CA THR A 108 14.89 -5.23 -4.12
C THR A 108 13.90 -6.39 -4.16
N LYS A 109 14.28 -7.57 -3.62
CA LYS A 109 13.37 -8.71 -3.49
C LYS A 109 12.15 -8.40 -2.62
N PHE A 110 12.32 -7.72 -1.48
CA PHE A 110 11.18 -7.31 -0.65
C PHE A 110 10.23 -6.38 -1.41
N ARG A 111 10.77 -5.42 -2.17
CA ARG A 111 9.97 -4.48 -2.98
C ARG A 111 9.18 -5.19 -4.09
N GLU A 112 9.77 -6.13 -4.81
CA GLU A 112 9.09 -6.88 -5.86
C GLU A 112 8.11 -7.93 -5.32
N GLY A 113 8.41 -8.53 -4.15
CA GLY A 113 7.47 -9.35 -3.40
C GLY A 113 6.24 -8.56 -2.98
N ALA A 114 6.42 -7.36 -2.43
CA ALA A 114 5.32 -6.46 -2.09
C ALA A 114 4.49 -6.07 -3.31
N ARG A 115 5.13 -5.80 -4.47
CA ARG A 115 4.43 -5.52 -5.72
C ARG A 115 3.54 -6.68 -6.17
N THR A 116 4.08 -7.90 -6.10
CA THR A 116 3.35 -9.12 -6.45
C THR A 116 2.13 -9.32 -5.56
N LEU A 117 2.31 -9.17 -4.25
CA LEU A 117 1.20 -9.29 -3.29
C LEU A 117 0.12 -8.24 -3.56
N ILE A 118 0.49 -6.98 -3.80
CA ILE A 118 -0.48 -5.92 -4.11
C ILE A 118 -1.26 -6.25 -5.38
N LYS A 119 -0.60 -6.73 -6.45
CA LYS A 119 -1.30 -7.18 -7.68
C LYS A 119 -2.35 -8.24 -7.36
N GLN A 120 -2.01 -9.23 -6.54
CA GLN A 120 -2.93 -10.29 -6.14
C GLN A 120 -4.12 -9.73 -5.33
N TYR A 121 -3.88 -8.88 -4.33
CA TYR A 121 -4.94 -8.34 -3.47
C TYR A 121 -5.93 -7.43 -4.19
N VAL A 122 -5.50 -6.77 -5.27
CA VAL A 122 -6.39 -5.92 -6.08
C VAL A 122 -6.92 -6.64 -7.33
N ASN A 123 -6.68 -7.95 -7.46
CA ASN A 123 -7.05 -8.76 -8.62
C ASN A 123 -6.52 -8.22 -9.96
N ALA A 124 -5.31 -7.65 -9.95
CA ALA A 124 -4.65 -7.16 -11.16
C ALA A 124 -4.17 -8.33 -12.04
N THR A 125 -4.34 -8.17 -13.35
CA THR A 125 -3.94 -9.14 -14.39
C THR A 125 -2.50 -8.90 -14.86
N ASP A 126 -2.00 -9.74 -15.77
CA ASP A 126 -0.68 -9.55 -16.39
C ASP A 126 -0.58 -8.28 -17.24
N ASN A 127 -1.73 -7.75 -17.69
CA ASN A 127 -1.79 -6.49 -18.43
C ASN A 127 -1.71 -5.25 -17.52
N ASP A 128 -1.82 -5.43 -16.20
CA ASP A 128 -1.83 -4.35 -15.22
C ASP A 128 -0.45 -4.12 -14.59
N VAL A 129 -0.15 -2.86 -14.26
CA VAL A 129 1.11 -2.46 -13.63
C VAL A 129 0.83 -1.80 -12.28
N VAL A 130 1.53 -2.24 -11.24
CA VAL A 130 1.53 -1.58 -9.93
C VAL A 130 2.68 -0.58 -9.90
N ILE A 131 2.36 0.70 -9.70
CA ILE A 131 3.33 1.79 -9.58
C ILE A 131 3.33 2.28 -8.13
N PHE A 132 4.50 2.27 -7.48
CA PHE A 132 4.65 2.87 -6.17
C PHE A 132 4.83 4.37 -6.32
N THR A 133 3.86 5.15 -5.85
CA THR A 133 3.78 6.61 -6.08
C THR A 133 4.19 7.45 -4.87
N GLY A 134 4.64 6.81 -3.78
CA GLY A 134 5.02 7.48 -2.54
C GLY A 134 3.91 7.42 -1.50
N SER A 135 3.68 8.52 -0.80
CA SER A 135 2.76 8.58 0.35
C SER A 135 1.38 9.07 -0.04
N GLY A 136 0.36 8.24 0.22
CA GLY A 136 -1.05 8.59 0.09
C GLY A 136 -1.59 8.58 -1.35
N SER A 137 -2.91 8.65 -1.47
CA SER A 137 -3.62 8.64 -2.77
C SER A 137 -3.33 9.88 -3.61
N THR A 138 -3.07 11.03 -2.98
CA THR A 138 -2.71 12.28 -3.65
C THR A 138 -1.50 12.13 -4.57
N ALA A 139 -0.46 11.40 -4.12
CA ALA A 139 0.73 11.19 -4.92
C ALA A 139 0.45 10.27 -6.13
N ALA A 140 -0.47 9.32 -5.98
CA ALA A 140 -0.93 8.48 -7.09
C ALA A 140 -1.67 9.30 -8.16
N ILE A 141 -2.57 10.18 -7.75
CA ILE A 141 -3.30 11.06 -8.67
C ILE A 141 -2.34 12.00 -9.41
N ASN A 142 -1.39 12.61 -8.71
CA ASN A 142 -0.37 13.45 -9.35
C ASN A 142 0.46 12.66 -10.38
N LYS A 143 0.84 11.42 -10.04
CA LYS A 143 1.56 10.57 -10.99
C LYS A 143 0.72 10.23 -12.21
N LEU A 144 -0.58 10.01 -12.04
CA LEU A 144 -1.51 9.75 -13.14
C LEU A 144 -1.63 10.97 -14.07
N VAL A 145 -1.78 12.17 -13.51
CA VAL A 145 -1.76 13.43 -14.27
C VAL A 145 -0.51 13.55 -15.14
N ASP A 146 0.65 13.19 -14.58
CA ASP A 146 1.93 13.25 -15.30
C ASP A 146 2.03 12.21 -16.41
N VAL A 147 1.59 10.97 -16.16
CA VAL A 147 1.60 9.88 -17.16
C VAL A 147 0.63 10.14 -18.31
N LEU A 148 -0.51 10.78 -18.02
CA LEU A 148 -1.47 11.22 -19.04
C LEU A 148 -1.02 12.49 -19.79
N HIS A 149 0.13 13.06 -19.46
CA HIS A 149 0.69 14.28 -20.06
C HIS A 149 -0.27 15.48 -20.02
N LEU A 150 -1.14 15.59 -19.00
CA LEU A 150 -2.12 16.70 -18.90
C LEU A 150 -1.50 18.07 -18.61
N ARG A 151 -0.18 18.12 -18.44
CA ARG A 151 0.58 19.37 -18.38
C ARG A 151 0.76 20.00 -19.77
N ASP A 152 0.74 19.18 -20.82
CA ASP A 152 0.74 19.61 -22.21
C ASP A 152 -0.63 20.21 -22.57
N GLU A 153 -0.62 21.43 -23.13
CA GLU A 153 -1.83 22.15 -23.52
C GLU A 153 -2.60 21.43 -24.64
N GLU A 154 -1.90 20.78 -25.58
CA GLU A 154 -2.57 20.09 -26.68
C GLU A 154 -3.38 18.89 -26.18
N VAL A 155 -2.82 18.14 -25.23
CA VAL A 155 -3.51 17.01 -24.61
C VAL A 155 -4.63 17.50 -23.69
N ARG A 156 -4.33 18.48 -22.85
CA ARG A 156 -5.28 19.04 -21.88
C ARG A 156 -6.54 19.60 -22.54
N SER A 157 -6.38 20.40 -23.59
CA SER A 157 -7.50 21.05 -24.30
C SER A 157 -8.47 20.05 -24.96
N LYS A 158 -8.03 18.81 -25.18
CA LYS A 158 -8.83 17.71 -25.74
C LYS A 158 -9.31 16.70 -24.70
N THR A 159 -9.02 16.93 -23.41
CA THR A 159 -9.34 15.99 -22.33
C THR A 159 -10.50 16.51 -21.49
N VAL A 160 -11.40 15.60 -21.12
CA VAL A 160 -12.50 15.86 -20.17
C VAL A 160 -12.42 14.84 -19.05
N VAL A 161 -12.45 15.30 -17.80
CA VAL A 161 -12.43 14.45 -16.59
C VAL A 161 -13.81 14.43 -15.96
N PHE A 162 -14.36 13.23 -15.76
CA PHE A 162 -15.65 13.04 -15.09
C PHE A 162 -15.45 12.66 -13.63
N ILE A 163 -16.08 13.40 -12.72
CA ILE A 163 -15.87 13.29 -11.27
C ILE A 163 -17.22 13.20 -10.54
N SER A 164 -17.30 12.36 -9.50
CA SER A 164 -18.49 12.31 -8.62
C SER A 164 -18.58 13.56 -7.73
N THR A 165 -19.77 13.87 -7.22
CA THR A 165 -19.98 15.01 -6.32
C THR A 165 -19.46 14.78 -4.90
N PHE A 166 -19.19 13.53 -4.52
CA PHE A 166 -18.78 13.15 -3.16
C PHE A 166 -17.29 12.77 -3.08
N GLU A 167 -16.49 13.20 -4.06
CA GLU A 167 -15.06 12.92 -4.08
C GLU A 167 -14.31 13.66 -2.98
N HIS A 168 -13.28 13.01 -2.44
CA HIS A 168 -12.39 13.65 -1.48
C HIS A 168 -11.65 14.82 -2.14
N HIS A 169 -11.38 15.89 -1.38
CA HIS A 169 -10.72 17.10 -1.88
C HIS A 169 -9.37 16.81 -2.57
N SER A 170 -8.60 15.84 -2.08
CA SER A 170 -7.33 15.44 -2.70
C SER A 170 -7.49 14.82 -4.09
N ASN A 171 -8.67 14.28 -4.41
CA ASN A 171 -8.99 13.83 -5.76
C ASN A 171 -9.39 15.04 -6.63
N ILE A 172 -10.40 15.82 -6.21
CA ILE A 172 -10.96 16.93 -7.00
C ILE A 172 -9.90 17.99 -7.34
N LEU A 173 -9.18 18.50 -6.33
CA LEU A 173 -8.30 19.66 -6.50
C LEU A 173 -7.22 19.42 -7.54
N ARG A 174 -6.69 18.19 -7.62
CA ARG A 174 -5.62 17.86 -8.56
C ARG A 174 -6.08 17.98 -10.02
N TRP A 175 -7.29 17.53 -10.33
CA TRP A 175 -7.83 17.68 -11.68
C TRP A 175 -8.09 19.14 -12.01
N VAL A 176 -8.70 19.91 -11.10
CA VAL A 176 -8.97 21.34 -11.31
C VAL A 176 -7.68 22.15 -11.50
N GLU A 177 -6.64 21.85 -10.72
CA GLU A 177 -5.32 22.50 -10.82
C GLU A 177 -4.67 22.30 -12.20
N THR A 178 -4.96 21.20 -12.90
CA THR A 178 -4.47 21.00 -14.27
C THR A 178 -5.11 21.94 -15.29
N LYS A 179 -6.26 22.56 -14.98
CA LYS A 179 -7.11 23.34 -15.91
C LYS A 179 -7.76 22.53 -17.03
N VAL A 180 -7.84 21.22 -16.88
CA VAL A 180 -8.65 20.36 -17.76
C VAL A 180 -10.14 20.66 -17.58
N GLU A 181 -10.97 20.35 -18.58
CA GLU A 181 -12.42 20.40 -18.40
C GLU A 181 -12.84 19.32 -17.39
N VAL A 182 -13.50 19.73 -16.29
CA VAL A 182 -13.99 18.82 -15.24
C VAL A 182 -15.52 18.86 -15.21
N ASN A 183 -16.14 17.71 -15.45
CA ASN A 183 -17.59 17.54 -15.43
C ASN A 183 -18.04 16.69 -14.23
N PHE A 184 -18.87 17.28 -13.37
CA PHE A 184 -19.44 16.58 -12.21
C PHE A 184 -20.71 15.80 -12.60
N PHE A 185 -20.81 14.53 -12.20
CA PHE A 185 -21.90 13.61 -12.61
C PHE A 185 -23.33 14.09 -12.33
N TYR A 186 -23.56 15.04 -11.40
CA TYR A 186 -24.90 15.60 -11.16
C TYR A 186 -25.51 16.24 -12.42
N ASN A 187 -24.67 16.82 -13.29
CA ASN A 187 -25.12 17.50 -14.52
C ASN A 187 -25.54 16.54 -15.64
N LEU A 188 -25.23 15.24 -15.55
CA LEU A 188 -25.61 14.24 -16.57
C LEU A 188 -26.97 13.60 -16.30
N LEU A 189 -27.36 13.45 -15.04
CA LEU A 189 -28.66 12.90 -14.67
C LEU A 189 -29.80 13.94 -14.76
N CYS A 190 -29.51 15.22 -14.56
CA CYS A 190 -30.49 16.30 -14.62
C CYS A 190 -30.60 17.01 -15.99
N ARG A 191 -29.82 16.61 -17.02
CA ARG A 191 -29.92 17.17 -18.39
C ARG A 191 -30.85 16.40 -19.35
N LYS A 192 -31.62 15.43 -18.83
CA LYS A 192 -32.76 14.83 -19.55
C LYS A 192 -34.07 15.18 -18.83
N SER A 193 -34.55 16.40 -19.06
CA SER A 193 -35.97 16.75 -18.97
C SER A 193 -36.23 17.97 -19.86
#